data_AF-A0A6M7TWL5-F1
#
_entry.id   AF-A0A6M7TWL5-F1
#
_cell.length_a   1.000
_cell.length_b   1.000
_cell.length_c   1.000
_cell.angle_alpha   90.00
_cell.angle_beta   90.00
_cell.angle_gamma   90.00
#
_symmetry.space_group_name_H-M   'P 1'
#
loop_
_entity.id
_entity.type
_entity.pdbx_description
1 polymer ?
#
loop_
_entity_poly.entity_id
_entity_poly.type
_entity_poly.pdbx_seq_one_letter_code
_entity_poly.pdbx_strand_id
1 'polypeptide(L)' 'MVDRKPISTAPTDGSKVTITWKDGDGVLNESIGQYRDDGWWVYTDSHTQKKVEPTSWRPTSGDDNDQ' A
#
# COMPACT_ATOMS: atom_id res chain seq x y z
N MET A 1 8.86 10.89 -11.82
CA MET A 1 7.45 10.43 -11.71
C MET A 1 7.53 9.07 -11.05
N VAL A 2 6.93 8.85 -9.87
CA VAL A 2 7.02 7.51 -9.26
C VAL A 2 6.07 6.59 -9.99
N ASP A 3 6.61 5.72 -10.84
CA ASP A 3 5.84 4.74 -11.59
C ASP A 3 5.10 3.81 -10.62
N ARG A 4 3.78 3.75 -10.76
CA ARG A 4 2.96 2.81 -10.00
C ARG A 4 3.25 1.41 -10.51
N LYS A 5 3.68 0.53 -9.61
CA LYS A 5 4.00 -0.86 -9.89
C LYS A 5 2.79 -1.74 -9.54
N PRO A 6 2.62 -2.90 -10.24
CA PRO A 6 1.57 -3.85 -9.91
C PRO A 6 1.78 -4.38 -8.49
N ILE A 7 0.70 -4.57 -7.72
CA ILE A 7 0.79 -5.00 -6.31
C ILE A 7 1.57 -6.30 -6.12
N SER A 8 1.56 -7.21 -7.10
CA SER A 8 2.32 -8.46 -7.08
C SER A 8 3.85 -8.27 -6.97
N THR A 9 4.34 -7.06 -7.22
CA THR A 9 5.77 -6.70 -7.11
C THR A 9 6.09 -5.90 -5.84
N ALA A 10 5.09 -5.70 -4.98
CA ALA A 10 5.24 -4.92 -3.76
C ALA A 10 6.05 -5.68 -2.71
N PRO A 11 6.82 -4.97 -1.87
CA PRO A 11 7.58 -5.59 -0.80
C PRO A 11 6.62 -6.22 0.21
N THR A 12 6.69 -7.54 0.34
CA THR A 12 5.95 -8.33 1.32
C THR A 12 6.72 -8.54 2.63
N ASP A 13 7.85 -7.85 2.79
CA ASP A 13 8.76 -7.91 3.95
C ASP A 13 8.22 -7.13 5.17
N GLY A 14 7.09 -6.44 5.01
CA GLY A 14 6.55 -5.53 6.03
C GLY A 14 7.01 -4.09 5.86
N SER A 15 7.65 -3.73 4.75
CA SER A 15 7.90 -2.33 4.40
C SER A 15 6.60 -1.57 4.19
N LYS A 16 6.56 -0.30 4.62
CA LYS A 16 5.41 0.57 4.41
C LYS A 16 5.49 1.15 3.00
N VAL A 17 4.45 0.94 2.21
CA VAL A 17 4.38 1.45 0.84
C VAL A 17 3.05 2.12 0.59
N THR A 18 3.03 3.06 -0.34
CA THR A 18 1.80 3.72 -0.74
C THR A 18 1.06 2.82 -1.72
N ILE A 19 -0.10 2.30 -1.32
CA ILE A 19 -0.93 1.42 -2.14
C ILE A 19 -2.17 2.14 -2.63
N THR A 20 -2.53 1.87 -3.89
CA THR A 20 -3.81 2.26 -4.47
C THR A 20 -4.75 1.07 -4.39
N TRP A 21 -5.91 1.27 -3.79
CA TRP A 21 -6.92 0.23 -3.59
C TRP A 21 -8.29 0.76 -3.97
N LYS A 22 -9.15 -0.15 -4.42
CA LYS A 22 -10.53 0.16 -4.80
C LYS A 22 -11.45 -0.28 -3.65
N ASP A 23 -12.23 0.64 -3.09
CA ASP A 23 -13.25 0.25 -2.11
C ASP A 23 -14.46 -0.41 -2.80
N GLY A 24 -15.40 -0.97 -2.04
CA GLY A 24 -16.61 -1.63 -2.57
C GLY A 24 -17.50 -0.72 -3.42
N ASP A 25 -17.39 0.59 -3.24
CA ASP A 25 -18.06 1.62 -4.06
C ASP A 25 -17.38 1.85 -5.43
N GLY A 26 -16.23 1.22 -5.68
CA GLY A 26 -15.46 1.41 -6.91
C GLY A 26 -14.52 2.62 -6.90
N VAL A 27 -14.50 3.37 -5.80
CA VAL A 27 -13.62 4.53 -5.60
C VAL A 27 -12.18 4.09 -5.39
N LEU A 28 -11.27 4.67 -6.17
CA LEU A 28 -9.83 4.50 -6.00
C LEU A 28 -9.33 5.39 -4.85
N ASN A 29 -8.84 4.75 -3.80
CA ASN A 29 -8.22 5.38 -2.66
C ASN A 29 -6.72 5.09 -2.67
N GLU A 30 -5.93 6.02 -2.15
CA GLU A 30 -4.49 5.85 -1.97
C GLU A 30 -4.15 5.97 -0.49
N SER A 31 -3.42 5.00 0.06
CA SER A 31 -3.10 4.96 1.49
C SER A 31 -1.76 4.27 1.72
N ILE A 32 -1.10 4.60 2.83
CA ILE A 32 0.10 3.87 3.25
C ILE A 32 -0.36 2.52 3.83
N GLY A 33 0.09 1.45 3.19
CA GLY A 33 -0.20 0.08 3.55
C GLY A 33 1.06 -0.71 3.89
N GLN A 34 0.86 -1.80 4.62
CA GLN A 34 1.90 -2.77 4.99
C GLN A 34 1.38 -4.18 4.67
N TYR A 35 2.21 -5.01 4.06
CA TYR A 35 1.90 -6.41 3.87
C TYR A 35 2.16 -7.18 5.17
N ARG A 36 1.14 -7.87 5.69
CA ARG A 36 1.22 -8.76 6.86
C ARG A 36 0.04 -9.71 6.84
N ASP A 37 0.18 -10.89 7.46
CA ASP A 37 -0.91 -11.87 7.57
C ASP A 37 -1.56 -12.19 6.20
N ASP A 38 -0.71 -12.43 5.20
CA ASP A 38 -1.14 -12.77 3.83
C ASP A 38 -2.14 -11.74 3.25
N GLY A 39 -1.87 -10.46 3.47
CA GLY A 39 -2.78 -9.38 3.13
C GLY A 39 -2.17 -8.00 3.25
N TRP A 40 -2.79 -7.04 2.56
CA TRP A 40 -2.43 -5.64 2.66
C TRP A 40 -3.29 -4.96 3.71
N TRP A 41 -2.63 -4.34 4.68
CA TRP A 41 -3.28 -3.61 5.76
C TRP A 41 -3.01 -2.13 5.62
N VAL A 42 -4.06 -1.32 5.58
CA VAL A 42 -3.97 0.14 5.57
C VAL A 42 -4.50 0.71 6.86
N TYR A 43 -3.92 1.81 7.31
CA TYR A 43 -4.49 2.61 8.39
C TYR A 43 -5.65 3.44 7.84
N THR A 44 -6.87 3.15 8.27
CA THR A 44 -8.05 3.98 7.98
C THR A 44 -8.22 5.09 9.02
N ASP A 45 -7.64 4.88 10.20
CA ASP A 45 -7.58 5.80 11.33
C ASP A 45 -6.23 5.61 12.05
N SER A 46 -5.86 6.51 12.96
CA SER A 46 -4.63 6.44 13.76
C SER A 46 -4.41 5.09 14.45
N HIS A 47 -5.49 4.40 14.85
CA HIS A 47 -5.38 3.10 15.55
C HIS A 47 -6.01 1.94 14.81
N THR A 48 -6.81 2.20 13.78
CA THR A 48 -7.58 1.16 13.09
C THR A 48 -6.94 0.82 11.76
N GLN A 49 -6.63 -0.46 11.59
CA GLN A 49 -6.16 -1.01 10.32
C GLN A 49 -7.23 -1.88 9.68
N LYS A 50 -7.39 -1.76 8.35
CA LYS A 50 -8.31 -2.55 7.54
C LYS A 50 -7.51 -3.35 6.52
N LYS A 51 -7.83 -4.65 6.37
CA LYS A 51 -7.34 -5.47 5.26
C LYS A 51 -8.02 -4.99 3.97
N VAL A 52 -7.23 -4.68 2.96
CA VAL A 52 -7.69 -4.19 1.65
C VAL A 52 -7.05 -5.00 0.54
N GLU A 53 -7.66 -4.92 -0.64
CA GLU A 53 -7.13 -5.51 -1.88
C GLU A 53 -6.62 -4.38 -2.78
N PRO A 54 -5.34 -4.00 -2.67
CA PRO A 54 -4.76 -2.99 -3.52
C PRO A 54 -4.53 -3.50 -4.94
N THR A 55 -4.70 -2.60 -5.90
CA THR A 55 -4.47 -2.86 -7.32
C THR A 55 -3.05 -2.51 -7.74
N SER A 56 -2.44 -1.53 -7.08
CA SER A 56 -1.09 -1.03 -7.41
C SER A 56 -0.41 -0.46 -6.18
N TRP A 57 0.91 -0.34 -6.24
CA TRP A 57 1.71 0.26 -5.17
C TRP A 57 2.77 1.19 -5.74
N ARG A 58 3.33 2.00 -4.85
CA ARG A 58 4.52 2.80 -5.09
C ARG A 58 5.32 2.95 -3.80
N PRO A 59 6.64 3.11 -3.88
CA PRO A 59 7.44 3.43 -2.69
C PRO A 59 6.90 4.71 -2.05
N THR A 60 6.79 4.70 -0.72
CA THR A 60 6.60 5.95 0.02
C THR A 60 7.89 6.76 -0.14
N SER A 61 7.81 8.03 -0.50
CA SER A 61 8.99 8.88 -0.83
C SER A 61 9.92 9.16 0.37
N GLY A 62 9.92 8.32 1.40
CA GLY A 62 10.85 8.33 2.53
C GLY A 62 11.68 7.04 2.65
N ASP A 63 11.53 6.09 1.74
CA ASP A 63 12.42 4.92 1.59
C ASP A 63 13.16 5.03 0.24
N ASP A 64 13.60 6.26 -0.08
CA ASP A 64 14.73 6.39 -0.98
C ASP A 64 15.95 5.96 -0.17
N ASN A 65 16.27 4.68 -0.26
CA ASN A 65 17.59 4.17 0.03
C ASN A 65 18.57 4.76 -1.01
N ASP A 66 18.76 6.08 -0.94
CA ASP A 66 19.84 6.82 -1.57
C ASP A 66 21.10 6.51 -0.75
N GLN A 67 21.70 5.36 -1.10
CA GLN A 67 23.12 4.98 -0.98
C GLN A 67 23.70 4.56 0.38
#